data_AF-A0AAN9YK74-F1
#
_entry.id   AF-A0AAN9YK74-F1
#
_cell.length_a   1.000
_cell.length_b   1.000
_cell.length_c   1.000
_cell.angle_alpha   90.00
_cell.angle_beta   90.00
_cell.angle_gamma   90.00
#
_symmetry.space_group_name_H-M   'P 1'
#
loop_
_entity.id
_entity.type
_entity.pdbx_description
1 polymer ?
#
loop_
_entity_poly.entity_id
_entity_poly.type
_entity_poly.pdbx_seq_one_letter_code
_entity_poly.pdbx_strand_id
1 'polypeptide(L)'
;MDTLSESYHGHMIAVIEEIRRSAGLLRDLADRSHVHVSRAPLVANHLNVVLPCMSKSLREIRGYYDDKTVTRETRWRKMYHEMLKEGGLPLPQRFMMYNHFLTLLLFLLTRDKNYDQAQLELLRGRIMDLRQRRGIPAPVQAPVMDLVRQETMVVPLMRERPHWAEQVLTLPLVSRTDMKGPERSRAVGPFAPAGDGNMLPEATKVLLKRSFDNDRLCLMIVLNAVDGAPYIILRVYDAGTEWFCFRGIHEICVSREENSLKLKRWSHTSGTSKVWAVLSFVNWEGRDPLKPGWAV
;
A
#
# COMPACT_ATOMS: atom_id res chain seq x y z
N MET A 1 -26.45 24.21 -7.43
CA MET A 1 -25.49 23.07 -7.48
C MET A 1 -24.21 23.71 -7.94
N ASP A 2 -23.50 24.36 -7.03
CA ASP A 2 -22.57 25.42 -7.43
C ASP A 2 -21.23 24.81 -7.78
N THR A 3 -20.92 24.91 -9.06
CA THR A 3 -19.69 24.48 -9.70
C THR A 3 -18.56 25.38 -9.21
N LEU A 4 -17.58 24.79 -8.51
CA LEU A 4 -16.31 25.47 -8.24
C LEU A 4 -15.70 25.90 -9.57
N SER A 5 -15.04 27.07 -9.59
CA SER A 5 -14.18 27.46 -10.72
C SER A 5 -13.27 26.28 -11.12
N GLU A 6 -13.21 25.97 -12.42
CA GLU A 6 -12.48 24.82 -12.99
C GLU A 6 -11.02 24.75 -12.52
N SER A 7 -10.41 25.92 -12.27
CA SER A 7 -9.07 26.08 -11.70
C SER A 7 -8.86 25.36 -10.36
N TYR A 8 -9.83 25.43 -9.45
CA TYR A 8 -9.72 24.80 -8.12
C TYR A 8 -10.04 23.30 -8.15
N HIS A 9 -10.76 22.85 -9.17
CA HIS A 9 -11.14 21.45 -9.31
C HIS A 9 -9.91 20.56 -9.53
N GLY A 10 -8.96 21.01 -10.36
CA GLY A 10 -7.71 20.29 -10.63
C GLY A 10 -6.84 20.10 -9.38
N HIS A 11 -6.66 21.15 -8.56
CA HIS A 11 -5.90 21.04 -7.31
C HIS A 11 -6.58 20.13 -6.29
N MET A 12 -7.91 20.14 -6.22
CA MET A 12 -8.67 19.26 -5.34
C MET A 12 -8.50 17.79 -5.72
N ILE A 13 -8.62 17.47 -7.00
CA ILE A 13 -8.36 16.13 -7.52
C ILE A 13 -6.94 15.70 -7.20
N ALA A 14 -5.94 16.57 -7.42
CA ALA A 14 -4.55 16.26 -7.11
C ALA A 14 -4.32 15.95 -5.63
N VAL A 15 -4.92 16.72 -4.70
CA VAL A 15 -4.84 16.41 -3.25
C VAL A 15 -5.48 15.05 -2.95
N ILE A 16 -6.66 14.76 -3.51
CA ILE A 16 -7.37 13.50 -3.28
C ILE A 16 -6.52 12.31 -3.75
N GLU A 17 -5.95 12.39 -4.94
CA GLU A 17 -5.10 11.34 -5.50
C GLU A 17 -3.84 11.13 -4.67
N GLU A 18 -3.16 12.20 -4.25
CA GLU A 18 -1.97 12.08 -3.42
C GLU A 18 -2.29 11.53 -2.02
N ILE A 19 -3.45 11.86 -1.43
CA ILE A 19 -3.91 11.24 -0.16
C ILE A 19 -4.18 9.74 -0.35
N ARG A 20 -4.85 9.35 -1.44
CA ARG A 20 -5.11 7.94 -1.77
C ARG A 20 -3.79 7.18 -1.94
N ARG A 21 -2.82 7.79 -2.62
CA ARG A 21 -1.47 7.24 -2.78
C ARG A 21 -0.76 7.08 -1.43
N SER A 22 -0.86 8.05 -0.52
CA SER A 22 -0.31 7.92 0.83
C SER A 22 -0.90 6.71 1.55
N ALA A 23 -2.22 6.54 1.50
CA ALA A 23 -2.88 5.41 2.13
C ALA A 23 -2.40 4.06 1.55
N GLY A 24 -2.29 3.97 0.22
CA GLY A 24 -1.75 2.77 -0.44
C GLY A 24 -0.31 2.46 -0.05
N LEU A 25 0.57 3.47 -0.02
CA LEU A 25 1.98 3.32 0.37
C LEU A 25 2.13 2.86 1.83
N LEU A 26 1.33 3.40 2.75
CA LEU A 26 1.37 2.99 4.17
C LEU A 26 0.93 1.55 4.36
N ARG A 27 -0.12 1.11 3.67
CA ARG A 27 -0.55 -0.29 3.69
C ARG A 27 0.50 -1.19 3.05
N ASP A 28 1.17 -0.75 1.98
CA ASP A 28 2.26 -1.53 1.38
C ASP A 28 3.46 -1.67 2.31
N LEU A 29 3.79 -0.63 3.07
CA LEU A 29 4.79 -0.71 4.12
C LEU A 29 4.37 -1.70 5.20
N ALA A 30 3.12 -1.64 5.67
CA ALA A 30 2.60 -2.57 6.68
C ALA A 30 2.63 -4.03 6.18
N ASP A 31 2.04 -4.30 5.00
CA ASP A 31 1.98 -5.63 4.38
C ASP A 31 3.38 -6.26 4.23
N ARG A 32 4.37 -5.47 3.79
CA ARG A 32 5.74 -5.96 3.56
C ARG A 32 6.58 -6.03 4.83
N SER A 33 6.21 -5.31 5.90
CA SER A 33 6.95 -5.33 7.16
C SER A 33 6.91 -6.71 7.81
N HIS A 34 5.85 -7.49 7.59
CA HIS A 34 5.74 -8.87 8.06
C HIS A 34 6.74 -9.83 7.40
N VAL A 35 7.18 -9.52 6.17
CA VAL A 35 8.17 -10.34 5.45
C VAL A 35 9.60 -9.88 5.76
N HIS A 36 9.75 -8.59 6.02
CA HIS A 36 11.05 -7.96 6.27
C HIS A 36 11.19 -7.51 7.73
N VAL A 37 10.89 -8.43 8.66
CA VAL A 37 10.79 -8.15 10.11
C VAL A 37 12.06 -7.51 10.67
N SER A 38 13.24 -7.95 10.22
CA SER A 38 14.53 -7.39 10.67
C SER A 38 14.75 -5.92 10.26
N ARG A 39 14.09 -5.46 9.18
CA ARG A 39 14.17 -4.09 8.66
C ARG A 39 12.99 -3.21 9.07
N ALA A 40 11.89 -3.80 9.53
CA ALA A 40 10.71 -3.08 9.96
C ALA A 40 10.98 -2.02 11.04
N PRO A 41 11.83 -2.25 12.07
CA PRO A 41 12.17 -1.22 13.06
C PRO A 41 12.87 0.01 12.47
N LEU A 42 13.77 -0.20 11.49
CA LEU A 42 14.46 0.91 10.80
C LEU A 42 13.45 1.79 10.06
N VAL A 43 12.53 1.17 9.33
CA VAL A 43 11.46 1.87 8.61
C VAL A 43 10.52 2.59 9.59
N ALA A 44 10.14 1.94 10.69
CA ALA A 44 9.32 2.54 11.74
C ALA A 44 9.95 3.83 12.32
N ASN A 45 11.27 3.86 12.49
CA ASN A 45 11.98 5.06 12.93
C ASN A 45 11.86 6.22 11.93
N HIS A 46 11.94 5.95 10.63
CA HIS A 46 11.70 6.98 9.62
C HIS A 46 10.23 7.40 9.55
N LEU A 47 9.28 6.47 9.79
CA LEU A 47 7.86 6.79 9.86
C LEU A 47 7.55 7.79 10.99
N ASN A 48 8.26 7.72 12.12
CA ASN A 48 8.12 8.71 13.21
C ASN A 48 8.46 10.15 12.78
N VAL A 49 9.22 10.34 11.69
CA VAL A 49 9.51 11.67 11.12
C VAL A 49 8.29 12.22 10.38
N VAL A 50 7.65 11.42 9.53
CA VAL A 50 6.64 11.88 8.57
C VAL A 50 5.19 11.74 9.06
N LEU A 51 4.86 10.68 9.78
CA LEU A 51 3.48 10.36 10.18
C LEU A 51 2.81 11.47 11.00
N PRO A 52 3.49 12.13 11.97
CA PRO A 52 2.88 13.22 12.72
C PRO A 52 2.49 14.41 11.84
N CYS A 53 3.34 14.79 10.88
CA CYS A 53 3.07 15.86 9.92
C CYS A 53 1.88 15.52 9.02
N MET A 54 1.85 14.30 8.50
CA MET A 54 0.76 13.83 7.65
C MET A 54 -0.56 13.73 8.43
N SER A 55 -0.54 13.19 9.65
CA SER A 55 -1.70 13.11 10.54
C SER A 55 -2.26 14.50 10.86
N LYS A 56 -1.41 15.48 11.20
CA LYS A 56 -1.84 16.86 11.42
C LYS A 56 -2.50 17.45 10.17
N SER A 57 -1.91 17.27 8.99
CA SER A 57 -2.49 17.73 7.72
C SER A 57 -3.88 17.13 7.46
N LEU A 58 -4.04 15.82 7.68
CA LEU A 58 -5.34 15.14 7.49
C LEU A 58 -6.39 15.61 8.49
N ARG A 59 -6.01 15.83 9.77
CA ARG A 59 -6.92 16.38 10.79
C ARG A 59 -7.37 17.80 10.46
N GLU A 60 -6.47 18.65 9.99
CA GLU A 60 -6.80 20.01 9.56
C GLU A 60 -7.73 20.00 8.36
N ILE A 61 -7.42 19.21 7.32
CA ILE A 61 -8.30 19.03 6.15
C ILE A 61 -9.70 18.59 6.59
N ARG A 62 -9.78 17.61 7.49
CA ARG A 62 -11.04 17.14 8.05
C ARG A 62 -11.78 18.26 8.81
N GLY A 63 -11.08 19.06 9.61
CA GLY A 63 -11.68 20.20 10.32
C GLY A 63 -12.32 21.21 9.37
N TYR A 64 -11.64 21.57 8.29
CA TYR A 64 -12.23 22.43 7.25
C TYR A 64 -13.37 21.75 6.51
N TYR A 65 -13.29 20.45 6.25
CA TYR A 65 -14.34 19.69 5.59
C TYR A 65 -15.60 19.56 6.46
N ASP A 66 -15.45 19.35 7.77
CA ASP A 66 -16.58 19.14 8.69
C ASP A 66 -17.32 20.44 9.04
N ASP A 67 -16.75 21.62 8.74
CA ASP A 67 -17.39 22.93 8.94
C ASP A 67 -18.56 23.17 7.95
N LYS A 68 -19.76 22.78 8.37
CA LYS A 68 -20.99 22.96 7.58
C LYS A 68 -21.56 24.38 7.61
N THR A 69 -20.94 25.32 8.34
CA THR A 69 -21.43 26.71 8.44
C THR A 69 -21.13 27.54 7.19
N VAL A 70 -20.19 27.09 6.36
CA VAL A 70 -19.73 27.76 5.15
C VAL A 70 -19.87 26.89 3.90
N THR A 71 -19.98 27.53 2.74
CA THR A 71 -20.09 26.84 1.45
C THR A 71 -18.86 25.98 1.17
N ARG A 72 -19.03 24.92 0.37
CA ARG A 72 -17.95 24.00 -0.03
C ARG A 72 -16.76 24.74 -0.65
N GLU A 73 -17.04 25.72 -1.51
CA GLU A 73 -16.01 26.52 -2.15
C GLU A 73 -15.24 27.38 -1.15
N THR A 74 -15.95 28.02 -0.21
CA THR A 74 -15.32 28.82 0.85
C THR A 74 -14.44 27.96 1.76
N ARG A 75 -14.90 26.75 2.12
CA ARG A 75 -14.09 25.76 2.86
C ARG A 75 -12.80 25.44 2.14
N TRP A 76 -12.90 25.09 0.85
CA TRP A 76 -11.73 24.72 0.05
C TRP A 76 -10.74 25.87 -0.07
N ARG A 77 -11.20 27.08 -0.43
CA ARG A 77 -10.35 28.26 -0.59
C ARG A 77 -9.65 28.63 0.72
N LYS A 78 -10.40 28.64 1.83
CA LYS A 78 -9.85 28.92 3.17
C LYS A 78 -8.81 27.88 3.57
N MET A 79 -9.13 26.59 3.44
CA MET A 79 -8.21 25.49 3.72
C MET A 79 -6.93 25.60 2.90
N TYR A 80 -7.05 25.79 1.59
CA TYR A 80 -5.91 25.86 0.68
C TYR A 80 -4.97 27.03 1.04
N HIS A 81 -5.53 28.20 1.36
CA HIS A 81 -4.76 29.39 1.71
C HIS A 81 -4.08 29.27 3.09
N GLU A 82 -4.84 28.89 4.12
CA GLU A 82 -4.33 28.77 5.50
C GLU A 82 -3.26 27.68 5.61
N MET A 83 -3.51 26.51 5.00
CA MET A 83 -2.54 25.43 5.03
C MET A 83 -1.28 25.78 4.22
N LEU A 84 -1.40 26.50 3.10
CA LEU A 84 -0.24 27.01 2.36
C LEU A 84 0.62 27.93 3.24
N LYS A 85 -0.02 28.85 3.99
CA LYS A 85 0.67 29.78 4.90
C LYS A 85 1.40 29.06 6.04
N GLU A 86 0.79 28.02 6.60
CA GLU A 86 1.37 27.23 7.70
C GLU A 86 2.64 26.46 7.26
N GLY A 87 2.61 25.86 6.07
CA GLY A 87 3.67 24.94 5.62
C GLY A 87 4.63 25.49 4.58
N GLY A 88 4.33 26.65 3.98
CA GLY A 88 5.07 27.21 2.83
C GLY A 88 5.01 26.34 1.57
N LEU A 89 4.16 25.30 1.56
CA LEU A 89 3.99 24.35 0.48
C LEU A 89 2.50 24.11 0.26
N PRO A 90 2.01 24.18 -0.98
CA PRO A 90 0.62 23.86 -1.25
C PRO A 90 0.35 22.37 -1.01
N LEU A 91 -0.90 22.04 -0.70
CA LEU A 91 -1.29 20.72 -0.24
C LEU A 91 -0.89 19.57 -1.18
N PRO A 92 -1.08 19.67 -2.52
CA PRO A 92 -0.63 18.62 -3.42
C PRO A 92 0.88 18.33 -3.27
N GLN A 93 1.72 19.37 -3.31
CA GLN A 93 3.17 19.22 -3.19
C GLN A 93 3.59 18.67 -1.82
N ARG A 94 2.86 19.04 -0.76
CA ARG A 94 3.09 18.50 0.58
C ARG A 94 2.87 16.98 0.63
N PHE A 95 1.77 16.49 0.06
CA PHE A 95 1.51 15.04 0.00
C PHE A 95 2.42 14.33 -0.99
N MET A 96 2.80 14.95 -2.11
CA MET A 96 3.83 14.41 -3.01
C MET A 96 5.17 14.19 -2.28
N MET A 97 5.58 15.14 -1.43
CA MET A 97 6.79 15.01 -0.61
C MET A 97 6.67 13.82 0.37
N TYR A 98 5.52 13.68 1.05
CA TYR A 98 5.26 12.53 1.91
C TYR A 98 5.30 11.21 1.13
N ASN A 99 4.65 11.16 -0.03
CA ASN A 99 4.59 9.97 -0.88
C ASN A 99 5.96 9.57 -1.41
N HIS A 100 6.80 10.55 -1.78
CA HIS A 100 8.16 10.27 -2.21
C HIS A 100 9.00 9.69 -1.06
N PHE A 101 8.88 10.27 0.15
CA PHE A 101 9.54 9.75 1.33
C PHE A 101 9.10 8.31 1.65
N LEU A 102 7.78 8.05 1.67
CA LEU A 102 7.23 6.70 1.89
C LEU A 102 7.67 5.70 0.81
N THR A 103 7.83 6.14 -0.44
CA THR A 103 8.34 5.30 -1.54
C THR A 103 9.80 4.89 -1.29
N LEU A 104 10.65 5.83 -0.83
CA LEU A 104 12.02 5.49 -0.46
C LEU A 104 12.08 4.54 0.74
N LEU A 105 11.13 4.65 1.69
CA LEU A 105 11.01 3.69 2.78
C LEU A 105 10.61 2.30 2.30
N LEU A 106 9.75 2.20 1.28
CA LEU A 106 9.44 0.91 0.64
C LEU A 106 10.69 0.31 0.01
N PHE A 107 11.45 1.12 -0.74
CA PHE A 107 12.70 0.67 -1.35
C PHE A 107 13.73 0.23 -0.32
N LEU A 108 13.83 0.93 0.81
CA LEU A 108 14.66 0.52 1.95
C LEU A 108 14.20 -0.83 2.53
N LEU A 109 12.91 -0.99 2.76
CA LEU A 109 12.30 -2.20 3.32
C LEU A 109 12.55 -3.42 2.43
N THR A 110 12.45 -3.26 1.12
CA THR A 110 12.55 -4.35 0.14
C THR A 110 13.92 -4.49 -0.50
N ARG A 111 14.91 -3.65 -0.12
CA ARG A 111 16.22 -3.57 -0.79
C ARG A 111 16.13 -3.35 -2.30
N ASP A 112 15.21 -2.47 -2.71
CA ASP A 112 15.04 -2.14 -4.12
C ASP A 112 16.28 -1.39 -4.66
N LYS A 113 16.63 -1.63 -5.93
CA LYS A 113 17.76 -0.97 -6.60
C LYS A 113 17.61 0.54 -6.73
N ASN A 114 16.39 1.04 -6.65
CA ASN A 114 16.07 2.47 -6.75
C ASN A 114 16.16 3.19 -5.40
N TYR A 115 16.60 2.50 -4.33
CA TYR A 115 16.84 3.14 -3.05
C TYR A 115 17.96 4.18 -3.15
N ASP A 116 17.68 5.40 -2.71
CA ASP A 116 18.63 6.52 -2.68
C ASP A 116 18.67 7.14 -1.27
N GLN A 117 19.78 6.91 -0.57
CA GLN A 117 20.01 7.43 0.78
C GLN A 117 20.09 8.96 0.80
N ALA A 118 20.71 9.58 -0.21
CA ALA A 118 20.89 11.03 -0.25
C ALA A 118 19.54 11.73 -0.42
N GLN A 119 18.67 11.19 -1.29
CA GLN A 119 17.31 11.68 -1.44
C GLN A 119 16.47 11.48 -0.17
N LEU A 120 16.63 10.35 0.52
CA LEU A 120 15.93 10.10 1.78
C LEU A 120 16.28 11.16 2.84
N GLU A 121 17.57 11.46 3.01
CA GLU A 121 18.03 12.47 3.97
C GLU A 121 17.61 13.89 3.56
N LEU A 122 17.63 14.22 2.26
CA LEU A 122 17.14 15.50 1.76
C LEU A 122 15.66 15.71 2.09
N LEU A 123 14.82 14.70 1.83
CA LEU A 123 13.40 14.75 2.16
C LEU A 123 13.16 14.74 3.67
N ARG A 124 13.97 13.99 4.43
CA ARG A 124 13.93 14.00 5.90
C ARG A 124 14.14 15.42 6.42
N GLY A 125 15.14 16.14 5.94
CA GLY A 125 15.40 17.54 6.28
C GLY A 125 14.19 18.42 6.00
N ARG A 126 13.64 18.37 4.77
CA ARG A 126 12.45 19.16 4.40
C ARG A 126 11.22 18.85 5.28
N ILE A 127 11.02 17.59 5.63
CA ILE A 127 9.91 17.18 6.52
C ILE A 127 10.16 17.68 7.95
N MET A 128 11.41 17.66 8.43
CA MET A 128 11.78 18.19 9.74
C MET A 128 11.59 19.71 9.82
N ASP A 129 11.93 20.45 8.76
CA ASP A 129 11.66 21.90 8.69
C ASP A 129 10.16 22.18 8.75
N LEU A 130 9.36 21.43 7.97
CA LEU A 130 7.90 21.53 8.02
C LEU A 130 7.36 21.16 9.40
N ARG A 131 7.92 20.14 10.05
CA ARG A 131 7.56 19.70 11.40
C ARG A 131 7.77 20.81 12.41
N GLN A 132 8.92 21.48 12.35
CA GLN A 132 9.28 22.60 13.22
C GLN A 132 8.33 23.79 13.02
N ARG A 133 8.08 24.20 11.77
CA ARG A 133 7.15 25.30 11.45
C ARG A 133 5.74 25.04 11.97
N ARG A 134 5.36 23.77 12.08
CA ARG A 134 4.04 23.33 12.54
C ARG A 134 3.98 23.02 14.04
N GLY A 135 5.06 23.30 14.78
CA GLY A 135 5.13 23.10 16.22
C GLY A 135 5.04 21.64 16.66
N ILE A 136 5.38 20.69 15.79
CA ILE A 136 5.35 19.27 16.11
C ILE A 136 6.70 18.91 16.78
N PRO A 137 6.72 18.31 17.99
CA PRO A 137 7.97 17.97 18.69
C PRO A 137 8.87 17.06 17.87
N ALA A 138 10.19 17.17 17.95
CA ALA A 138 11.11 16.27 17.24
C ALA A 138 10.83 14.78 17.58
N PRO A 139 11.08 13.84 16.64
CA PRO A 139 10.90 12.42 16.93
C PRO A 139 11.84 11.97 18.05
N VAL A 140 11.30 11.26 19.05
CA VAL A 140 12.13 10.60 20.07
C VAL A 140 12.90 9.48 19.37
N GLN A 141 14.23 9.59 19.34
CA GLN A 141 15.05 8.54 18.76
C GLN A 141 15.02 7.32 19.68
N ALA A 142 14.59 6.18 19.16
CA ALA A 142 14.76 4.92 19.87
C ALA A 142 16.26 4.58 19.93
N PRO A 143 16.78 4.02 21.04
CA PRO A 143 18.19 3.65 21.19
C PRO A 143 18.69 2.62 20.16
N VAL A 144 17.78 2.03 19.39
CA VAL A 144 18.03 1.06 18.30
C VAL A 144 18.85 1.65 17.15
N MET A 145 18.91 2.97 17.00
CA MET A 145 19.48 3.63 15.82
C MET A 145 21.01 3.52 15.71
N ASP A 146 21.74 3.48 16.84
CA ASP A 146 23.21 3.39 16.83
C ASP A 146 23.70 1.99 16.44
N LEU A 147 23.03 0.93 16.90
CA LEU A 147 23.34 -0.45 16.54
C LEU A 147 22.99 -0.78 15.07
N VAL A 148 21.83 -0.30 14.59
CA VAL A 148 21.36 -0.58 13.22
C VAL A 148 22.15 0.20 12.18
N ARG A 149 22.64 1.43 12.48
CA ARG A 149 23.58 2.14 11.60
C ARG A 149 24.86 1.33 11.38
N GLN A 150 25.38 0.67 12.41
CA GLN A 150 26.57 -0.17 12.27
C GLN A 150 26.32 -1.45 11.45
N GLU A 151 25.22 -2.16 11.68
CA GLU A 151 24.96 -3.41 10.95
C GLU A 151 24.51 -3.20 9.50
N THR A 152 23.72 -2.16 9.23
CA THR A 152 23.13 -1.93 7.90
C THR A 152 24.05 -1.17 6.96
N MET A 153 25.02 -0.39 7.48
CA MET A 153 26.01 0.32 6.65
C MET A 153 27.26 -0.53 6.36
N VAL A 154 27.56 -1.55 7.17
CA VAL A 154 28.79 -2.35 7.06
C VAL A 154 28.59 -3.63 6.24
N VAL A 155 27.38 -4.18 6.20
CA VAL A 155 27.07 -5.32 5.32
C VAL A 155 26.71 -4.77 3.93
N PRO A 156 27.45 -5.12 2.85
CA PRO A 156 26.97 -4.84 1.50
C PRO A 156 25.55 -5.37 1.43
N LEU A 157 24.57 -4.53 1.09
CA LEU A 157 23.18 -4.95 0.90
C LEU A 157 23.17 -6.00 -0.21
N MET A 158 23.39 -7.26 0.18
CA MET A 158 23.38 -8.41 -0.70
C MET A 158 21.98 -8.42 -1.29
N ARG A 159 21.93 -8.09 -2.59
CA ARG A 159 20.69 -8.02 -3.35
C ARG A 159 20.07 -9.40 -3.31
N GLU A 160 18.82 -9.47 -2.88
CA GLU A 160 18.07 -10.70 -2.92
C GLU A 160 17.92 -11.11 -4.39
N ARG A 161 18.35 -12.33 -4.75
CA ARG A 161 18.18 -12.81 -6.13
C ARG A 161 16.67 -12.90 -6.43
N PRO A 162 16.20 -12.38 -7.58
CA PRO A 162 14.79 -12.45 -7.94
C PRO A 162 14.39 -13.91 -8.11
N HIS A 163 13.25 -14.29 -7.52
CA HIS A 163 12.69 -15.62 -7.70
C HIS A 163 12.17 -15.72 -9.14
N TRP A 164 12.34 -16.89 -9.78
CA TRP A 164 11.92 -17.06 -11.18
C TRP A 164 10.43 -16.72 -11.40
N ALA A 165 9.58 -17.00 -10.40
CA ALA A 165 8.15 -16.69 -10.48
C ALA A 165 7.88 -15.18 -10.51
N GLU A 166 8.72 -14.34 -9.88
CA GLU A 166 8.57 -12.88 -10.00
C GLU A 166 8.72 -12.45 -11.46
N GLN A 167 9.70 -13.02 -12.18
CA GLN A 167 9.92 -12.71 -13.58
C GLN A 167 8.71 -13.04 -14.45
N VAL A 168 7.89 -14.03 -14.08
CA VAL A 168 6.66 -14.38 -14.81
C VAL A 168 5.51 -13.46 -14.38
N LEU A 169 5.36 -13.22 -13.08
CA LEU A 169 4.25 -12.48 -12.47
C LEU A 169 4.35 -10.96 -12.66
N THR A 170 5.54 -10.43 -12.95
CA THR A 170 5.77 -9.00 -13.22
C THR A 170 5.81 -8.65 -14.69
N LEU A 171 5.60 -9.60 -15.61
CA LEU A 171 5.62 -9.29 -17.04
C LEU A 171 4.51 -8.29 -17.38
N PRO A 172 4.83 -7.23 -18.15
CA PRO A 172 3.82 -6.28 -18.58
C PRO A 172 2.81 -6.98 -19.48
N LEU A 173 1.56 -6.93 -19.08
CA LEU A 173 0.42 -7.40 -19.86
C LEU A 173 -0.06 -6.23 -20.72
N VAL A 174 0.18 -6.32 -22.03
CA VAL A 174 0.05 -5.21 -22.98
C VAL A 174 -1.36 -5.04 -23.53
N SER A 175 -2.17 -6.09 -23.55
CA SER A 175 -3.58 -5.99 -23.93
C SER A 175 -4.40 -5.53 -22.74
N ARG A 176 -5.19 -4.47 -22.92
CA ARG A 176 -6.18 -4.00 -21.96
C ARG A 176 -7.54 -3.98 -22.64
N THR A 177 -8.41 -4.91 -22.27
CA THR A 177 -9.79 -4.94 -22.77
C THR A 177 -10.74 -4.64 -21.62
N ASP A 178 -11.56 -3.60 -21.75
CA ASP A 178 -12.55 -3.28 -20.73
C ASP A 178 -13.55 -4.43 -20.59
N MET A 179 -13.75 -4.89 -19.35
CA MET A 179 -14.68 -5.97 -19.05
C MET A 179 -15.96 -5.41 -18.44
N LYS A 180 -17.11 -5.84 -18.98
CA LYS A 180 -18.42 -5.50 -18.41
C LYS A 180 -18.69 -6.43 -17.23
N GLY A 181 -18.95 -5.87 -16.05
CA GLY A 181 -19.43 -6.65 -14.92
C GLY A 181 -19.41 -5.87 -13.60
N PRO A 182 -20.48 -5.92 -12.79
CA PRO A 182 -20.60 -5.17 -11.55
C PRO A 182 -20.09 -5.91 -10.29
N GLU A 183 -19.60 -7.15 -10.42
CA GLU A 183 -19.26 -7.94 -9.22
C GLU A 183 -18.05 -7.33 -8.52
N ARG A 184 -18.25 -6.85 -7.28
CA ARG A 184 -17.18 -6.38 -6.41
C ARG A 184 -16.34 -7.57 -5.94
N SER A 185 -15.02 -7.41 -5.86
CA SER A 185 -14.16 -8.48 -5.35
C SER A 185 -14.54 -8.82 -3.90
N ARG A 186 -14.35 -10.05 -3.44
CA ARG A 186 -14.67 -10.43 -2.06
C ARG A 186 -13.87 -11.64 -1.61
N ALA A 187 -13.64 -11.73 -0.31
CA ALA A 187 -13.08 -12.91 0.34
C ALA A 187 -14.08 -13.42 1.38
N VAL A 188 -13.99 -14.71 1.69
CA VAL A 188 -14.80 -15.39 2.69
C VAL A 188 -13.85 -15.95 3.74
N GLY A 189 -14.19 -15.74 5.01
CA GLY A 189 -13.35 -16.10 6.15
C GLY A 189 -13.11 -17.62 6.35
N PRO A 190 -12.47 -18.00 7.47
CA PRO A 190 -12.29 -17.18 8.67
C PRO A 190 -11.24 -16.07 8.48
N PHE A 191 -11.50 -14.92 9.08
CA PHE A 191 -10.59 -13.78 9.10
C PHE A 191 -10.00 -13.59 10.49
N ALA A 192 -8.73 -13.16 10.54
CA ALA A 192 -8.06 -12.73 11.75
C ALA A 192 -7.67 -11.25 11.64
N PRO A 193 -7.73 -10.46 12.74
CA PRO A 193 -7.30 -9.08 12.72
C PRO A 193 -5.77 -8.97 12.58
N ALA A 194 -5.30 -7.83 12.07
CA ALA A 194 -3.87 -7.49 12.07
C ALA A 194 -3.29 -7.52 13.50
N GLY A 195 -2.09 -8.10 13.67
CA GLY A 195 -1.37 -8.11 14.95
C GLY A 195 -1.64 -9.31 15.85
N ASP A 196 -2.55 -10.21 15.48
CA ASP A 196 -2.69 -11.52 16.10
C ASP A 196 -1.55 -12.43 15.61
N GLY A 197 -0.35 -12.21 16.18
CA GLY A 197 0.98 -12.53 15.63
C GLY A 197 1.27 -13.99 15.22
N ASN A 198 0.31 -14.90 15.38
CA ASN A 198 0.43 -16.31 15.01
C ASN A 198 -0.44 -16.71 13.80
N MET A 199 -1.15 -15.77 13.18
CA MET A 199 -2.13 -16.09 12.13
C MET A 199 -1.59 -15.99 10.70
N LEU A 200 -0.52 -15.25 10.41
CA LEU A 200 0.02 -15.18 9.05
C LEU A 200 1.22 -16.12 8.89
N PRO A 201 1.33 -16.84 7.76
CA PRO A 201 2.54 -17.60 7.47
C PRO A 201 3.76 -16.70 7.54
N GLU A 202 4.77 -17.09 8.30
CA GLU A 202 6.06 -16.41 8.27
C GLU A 202 6.58 -16.50 6.84
N ALA A 203 6.79 -15.36 6.20
CA ALA A 203 7.12 -15.31 4.78
C ALA A 203 8.60 -14.93 4.62
N THR A 204 9.32 -15.69 3.79
CA THR A 204 10.65 -15.29 3.32
C THR A 204 10.58 -14.29 2.18
N LYS A 205 9.50 -14.32 1.38
CA LYS A 205 9.38 -13.47 0.20
C LYS A 205 7.93 -13.22 -0.23
N VAL A 206 7.65 -12.03 -0.74
CA VAL A 206 6.43 -11.71 -1.49
C VAL A 206 6.70 -11.87 -2.98
N LEU A 207 6.01 -12.80 -3.65
CA LEU A 207 6.12 -13.06 -5.09
C LEU A 207 5.22 -12.15 -5.92
N LEU A 208 4.01 -11.88 -5.42
CA LEU A 208 3.03 -11.04 -6.09
C LEU A 208 2.22 -10.28 -5.04
N LYS A 209 1.88 -9.04 -5.35
CA LYS A 209 0.85 -8.28 -4.66
C LYS A 209 -0.07 -7.59 -5.68
N ARG A 210 -1.38 -7.72 -5.49
CA ARG A 210 -2.41 -7.09 -6.32
C ARG A 210 -3.56 -6.58 -5.47
N SER A 211 -3.85 -5.29 -5.62
CA SER A 211 -4.97 -4.63 -4.94
C SER A 211 -6.21 -4.62 -5.84
N PHE A 212 -7.37 -4.76 -5.21
CA PHE A 212 -8.69 -4.78 -5.80
C PHE A 212 -9.60 -3.80 -5.06
N ASP A 213 -10.60 -3.26 -5.76
CA ASP A 213 -11.61 -2.34 -5.22
C ASP A 213 -11.02 -1.16 -4.41
N ASN A 214 -10.12 -0.37 -5.02
CA ASN A 214 -9.40 0.71 -4.34
C ASN A 214 -8.62 0.26 -3.10
N ASP A 215 -7.97 -0.90 -3.22
CA ASP A 215 -7.15 -1.49 -2.15
C ASP A 215 -7.96 -1.85 -0.89
N ARG A 216 -9.26 -2.10 -1.06
CA ARG A 216 -10.09 -2.72 -0.03
C ARG A 216 -9.78 -4.21 0.10
N LEU A 217 -9.54 -4.90 -1.02
CA LEU A 217 -9.08 -6.28 -1.03
C LEU A 217 -7.68 -6.29 -1.63
N CYS A 218 -6.75 -7.02 -1.02
CA CYS A 218 -5.41 -7.19 -1.54
C CYS A 218 -5.06 -8.67 -1.50
N LEU A 219 -4.61 -9.20 -2.63
CA LEU A 219 -4.05 -10.54 -2.75
C LEU A 219 -2.54 -10.45 -2.74
N MET A 220 -1.92 -11.27 -1.90
CA MET A 220 -0.49 -11.48 -1.85
C MET A 220 -0.18 -12.96 -2.04
N ILE A 221 0.82 -13.27 -2.87
CA ILE A 221 1.41 -14.60 -2.95
C ILE A 221 2.76 -14.52 -2.28
N VAL A 222 2.99 -15.37 -1.27
CA VAL A 222 4.22 -15.39 -0.49
C VAL A 222 4.85 -16.77 -0.47
N LEU A 223 6.16 -16.85 -0.29
CA LEU A 223 6.87 -18.08 0.05
C LEU A 223 7.03 -18.14 1.56
N ASN A 224 6.58 -19.24 2.16
CA ASN A 224 6.68 -19.47 3.60
C ASN A 224 8.14 -19.79 3.99
N ALA A 225 8.56 -19.27 5.14
CA ALA A 225 9.92 -19.36 5.65
C ALA A 225 10.29 -20.74 6.19
N VAL A 226 9.30 -21.50 6.66
CA VAL A 226 9.47 -22.80 7.30
C VAL A 226 9.52 -23.92 6.27
N ASP A 227 8.55 -23.97 5.36
CA ASP A 227 8.36 -25.07 4.40
C ASP A 227 8.75 -24.70 2.96
N GLY A 228 9.02 -23.41 2.67
CA GLY A 228 9.28 -22.92 1.32
C GLY A 228 8.07 -22.97 0.38
N ALA A 229 6.90 -23.38 0.87
CA ALA A 229 5.71 -23.54 0.06
C ALA A 229 5.03 -22.20 -0.21
N PRO A 230 4.33 -22.05 -1.35
CA PRO A 230 3.65 -20.82 -1.66
C PRO A 230 2.25 -20.75 -1.02
N TYR A 231 1.94 -19.61 -0.43
CA TYR A 231 0.65 -19.31 0.20
C TYR A 231 0.00 -18.10 -0.47
N ILE A 232 -1.32 -18.12 -0.58
CA ILE A 232 -2.14 -16.96 -0.92
C ILE A 232 -2.62 -16.34 0.38
N ILE A 233 -2.31 -15.06 0.58
CA ILE A 233 -2.82 -14.24 1.67
C ILE A 233 -3.77 -13.21 1.08
N LEU A 234 -4.96 -13.09 1.67
CA LEU A 234 -5.92 -12.06 1.35
C LEU A 234 -6.03 -11.10 2.53
N ARG A 235 -5.79 -9.82 2.27
CA ARG A 235 -6.09 -8.71 3.18
C ARG A 235 -7.40 -8.06 2.76
N VAL A 236 -8.34 -7.94 3.69
CA VAL A 236 -9.59 -7.19 3.55
C VAL A 236 -9.54 -6.00 4.50
N TYR A 237 -9.72 -4.81 3.95
CA TYR A 237 -9.92 -3.59 4.73
C TYR A 237 -11.41 -3.35 4.88
N ASP A 238 -11.90 -3.36 6.12
CA ASP A 238 -13.31 -3.07 6.40
C ASP A 238 -13.44 -2.17 7.62
N ALA A 239 -14.23 -1.10 7.48
CA ALA A 239 -14.52 -0.12 8.52
C ALA A 239 -13.31 0.40 9.32
N GLY A 240 -12.14 0.57 8.69
CA GLY A 240 -10.94 1.06 9.36
C GLY A 240 -9.98 -0.03 9.85
N THR A 241 -10.40 -1.29 9.79
CA THR A 241 -9.67 -2.45 10.34
C THR A 241 -9.18 -3.36 9.22
N GLU A 242 -7.99 -3.93 9.40
CA GLU A 242 -7.41 -4.91 8.49
C GLU A 242 -7.66 -6.33 8.99
N TRP A 243 -8.16 -7.14 8.07
CA TRP A 243 -8.53 -8.54 8.27
C TRP A 243 -7.76 -9.40 7.30
N PHE A 244 -7.23 -10.52 7.77
CA PHE A 244 -6.42 -11.42 6.98
C PHE A 244 -6.99 -12.83 6.97
N CYS A 245 -6.86 -13.50 5.84
CA CYS A 245 -7.02 -14.94 5.75
C CYS A 245 -6.02 -15.49 4.73
N PHE A 246 -5.61 -16.75 4.88
CA PHE A 246 -4.60 -17.34 4.01
C PHE A 246 -4.89 -18.82 3.75
N ARG A 247 -4.36 -19.33 2.64
CA ARG A 247 -4.41 -20.74 2.25
C ARG A 247 -3.16 -21.12 1.49
N GLY A 248 -2.69 -22.36 1.66
CA GLY A 248 -1.67 -22.90 0.77
C GLY A 248 -2.20 -22.94 -0.66
N ILE A 249 -1.36 -22.65 -1.67
CA ILE A 249 -1.82 -22.70 -3.07
C ILE A 249 -2.38 -24.09 -3.42
N HIS A 250 -1.82 -25.15 -2.85
CA HIS A 250 -2.24 -26.53 -3.06
C HIS A 250 -3.67 -26.82 -2.57
N GLU A 251 -4.28 -25.94 -1.77
CA GLU A 251 -5.65 -26.07 -1.25
C GLU A 251 -6.69 -25.37 -2.14
N ILE A 252 -6.25 -24.60 -3.14
CA ILE A 252 -7.11 -23.70 -3.92
C ILE A 252 -7.25 -24.18 -5.36
N CYS A 253 -8.50 -24.31 -5.81
CA CYS A 253 -8.83 -24.43 -7.21
C CYS A 253 -9.17 -23.06 -7.78
N VAL A 254 -8.50 -22.65 -8.84
CA VAL A 254 -8.77 -21.38 -9.54
C VAL A 254 -9.61 -21.68 -10.77
N SER A 255 -10.76 -21.00 -10.89
CA SER A 255 -11.59 -21.04 -12.08
C SER A 255 -11.96 -19.64 -12.51
N ARG A 256 -11.93 -19.37 -13.81
CA ARG A 256 -12.42 -18.12 -14.37
C ARG A 256 -13.92 -18.19 -14.60
N GLU A 257 -14.63 -17.15 -14.19
CA GLU A 257 -16.05 -16.95 -14.51
C GLU A 257 -16.22 -15.49 -14.97
N GLU A 258 -16.47 -15.30 -16.27
CA GLU A 258 -16.57 -13.99 -16.93
C GLU A 258 -15.36 -13.07 -16.68
N ASN A 259 -15.57 -12.01 -15.91
CA ASN A 259 -14.59 -10.98 -15.53
C ASN A 259 -13.95 -11.23 -14.15
N SER A 260 -14.20 -12.39 -13.56
CA SER A 260 -13.76 -12.73 -12.21
C SER A 260 -12.93 -14.02 -12.17
N LEU A 261 -11.96 -14.05 -11.25
CA LEU A 261 -11.32 -15.28 -10.83
C LEU A 261 -11.97 -15.75 -9.54
N LYS A 262 -12.53 -16.96 -9.56
CA LYS A 262 -13.07 -17.63 -8.39
C LYS A 262 -12.03 -18.59 -7.84
N LEU A 263 -11.60 -18.31 -6.61
CA LEU A 263 -10.74 -19.17 -5.83
C LEU A 263 -11.66 -20.01 -4.96
N LYS A 264 -11.71 -21.31 -5.23
CA LYS A 264 -12.53 -22.28 -4.49
C LYS A 264 -11.62 -23.14 -3.62
N ARG A 265 -12.10 -23.52 -2.45
CA ARG A 265 -11.43 -24.43 -1.52
C ARG A 265 -12.32 -25.62 -1.21
N TRP A 266 -11.72 -26.73 -0.80
CA TRP A 266 -12.49 -27.81 -0.22
C TRP A 266 -13.00 -27.44 1.18
N SER A 267 -14.23 -27.83 1.51
CA SER A 267 -14.82 -27.65 2.84
C SER A 267 -15.07 -29.00 3.47
N HIS A 268 -14.19 -29.40 4.39
CA HIS A 268 -14.28 -30.69 5.09
C HIS A 268 -15.60 -30.88 5.84
N THR A 269 -16.15 -29.79 6.40
CA THR A 269 -17.43 -29.84 7.14
C THR A 269 -18.64 -30.07 6.25
N SER A 270 -18.58 -29.71 4.97
CA SER A 270 -19.70 -29.85 4.04
C SER A 270 -19.42 -30.82 2.90
N GLY A 271 -18.24 -31.45 2.86
CA GLY A 271 -17.83 -32.37 1.80
C GLY A 271 -17.92 -31.79 0.39
N THR A 272 -17.78 -30.47 0.24
CA THR A 272 -18.03 -29.76 -1.04
C THR A 272 -17.02 -28.65 -1.28
N SER A 273 -16.82 -28.32 -2.56
CA SER A 273 -16.06 -27.14 -2.97
C SER A 273 -16.84 -25.87 -2.66
N LYS A 274 -16.22 -24.91 -1.97
CA LYS A 274 -16.81 -23.61 -1.62
C LYS A 274 -15.94 -22.47 -2.12
N VAL A 275 -16.58 -21.40 -2.57
CA VAL A 275 -15.89 -20.16 -2.94
C VAL A 275 -15.21 -19.58 -1.69
N TRP A 276 -13.91 -19.37 -1.80
CA TRP A 276 -13.08 -18.69 -0.80
C TRP A 276 -12.88 -17.22 -1.16
N ALA A 277 -12.63 -16.92 -2.44
CA ALA A 277 -12.55 -15.54 -2.91
C ALA A 277 -13.04 -15.39 -4.35
N VAL A 278 -13.50 -14.18 -4.66
CA VAL A 278 -13.82 -13.72 -6.01
C VAL A 278 -13.01 -12.46 -6.25
N LEU A 279 -12.15 -12.49 -7.26
CA LEU A 279 -11.30 -11.36 -7.65
C LEU A 279 -11.83 -10.83 -8.98
N SER A 280 -12.42 -9.64 -8.95
CA SER A 280 -13.06 -9.06 -10.11
C SER A 280 -12.14 -8.05 -10.78
N PHE A 281 -12.08 -8.11 -12.10
CA PHE A 281 -11.21 -7.28 -12.90
C PHE A 281 -12.06 -6.32 -13.72
N VAL A 282 -11.69 -5.03 -13.70
CA VAL A 282 -12.33 -4.00 -14.53
C VAL A 282 -11.81 -4.08 -15.95
N ASN A 283 -10.52 -4.41 -16.10
CA ASN A 283 -9.83 -4.52 -17.38
C ASN A 283 -9.14 -5.88 -17.45
N TRP A 284 -9.24 -6.54 -18.60
CA TRP A 284 -8.50 -7.76 -18.89
C TRP A 284 -7.09 -7.40 -19.30
N GLU A 285 -6.11 -7.96 -18.62
CA GLU A 285 -4.70 -7.81 -18.93
C GLU A 285 -4.18 -9.11 -19.57
N GLY A 286 -3.76 -9.06 -20.84
CA GLY A 286 -3.30 -10.23 -21.60
C GLY A 286 -1.95 -10.01 -22.29
N ARG A 287 -1.22 -11.10 -22.55
CA ARG A 287 -0.11 -11.07 -23.51
C ARG A 287 -0.67 -10.89 -24.92
N ASP A 288 0.05 -10.17 -25.76
CA ASP A 288 -0.33 -9.92 -27.15
C ASP A 288 -0.64 -11.26 -27.86
N PRO A 289 -1.84 -11.46 -28.42
CA PRO A 289 -2.19 -12.70 -29.13
C PRO A 289 -1.28 -12.98 -30.33
N LEU A 290 -0.49 -12.00 -30.79
CA LEU A 290 0.47 -12.15 -31.89
C LEU A 290 1.83 -12.75 -31.47
N LYS A 291 2.05 -13.06 -30.18
CA LYS A 291 3.23 -13.82 -29.73
C LYS A 291 2.80 -15.16 -29.15
N PRO A 292 3.06 -16.29 -29.84
CA PRO A 292 2.71 -17.61 -29.33
C PRO A 292 3.59 -17.92 -28.11
N GLY A 293 3.00 -17.90 -26.92
CA GLY A 293 3.76 -18.12 -25.70
C GLY A 293 2.94 -18.01 -24.43
N TRP A 294 2.18 -19.07 -24.16
CA TRP A 294 1.61 -19.46 -22.87
C TRP A 294 0.60 -18.49 -22.23
N ALA A 295 -0.67 -18.91 -22.24
CA ALA A 295 -1.69 -18.38 -21.34
C ALA A 295 -1.48 -19.01 -19.95
N VAL A 296 -1.41 -18.17 -18.92
CA VAL A 296 -1.58 -18.53 -17.50
C VAL A 296 -2.64 -17.58 -16.94
#